data_AF-A0A212FP85-F1
#
_entry.id   AF-A0A212FP85-F1
#
_cell.length_a   1.000
_cell.length_b   1.000
_cell.length_c   1.000
_cell.angle_alpha   90.00
_cell.angle_beta   90.00
_cell.angle_gamma   90.00
#
_symmetry.space_group_name_H-M   'P 1'
#
loop_
_entity.id
_entity.type
_entity.pdbx_description
1 polymer ?
#
loop_
_entity_poly.entity_id
_entity_poly.type
_entity_poly.pdbx_seq_one_letter_code
_entity_poly.pdbx_strand_id
1 'polypeptide(L)' 'MKEWHFKNNNFLALQRSISDEENEIFYTDVSKIDTADYLKNYVLGVRHFVCKEDPSTLPRAKKIHRM' A
#
# COMPACT_ATOMS: atom_id res chain seq x y z
N MET A 1 18.69 2.42 -18.22
CA MET A 1 17.97 2.16 -16.94
C MET A 1 17.14 0.90 -17.15
N LYS A 2 17.13 -0.05 -16.20
CA LYS A 2 16.20 -1.19 -16.28
C LYS A 2 14.90 -0.76 -15.64
N GLU A 3 13.88 -0.56 -16.46
CA GLU A 3 12.53 -0.23 -15.97
C GLU A 3 11.82 -1.51 -15.54
N TRP A 4 11.08 -1.40 -14.44
CA TRP A 4 10.19 -2.46 -14.01
C TRP A 4 8.87 -2.34 -14.75
N HIS A 5 8.54 -3.35 -15.55
CA HIS A 5 7.26 -3.47 -16.21
C HIS A 5 6.38 -4.47 -15.45
N PHE A 6 5.45 -3.96 -14.66
CA PHE A 6 4.45 -4.79 -13.99
C PHE A 6 3.23 -4.96 -14.90
N LYS A 7 2.90 -6.21 -15.24
CA LYS A 7 1.67 -6.54 -15.98
C LYS A 7 0.59 -6.97 -15.00
N ASN A 8 -0.51 -6.22 -14.93
CA ASN A 8 -1.65 -6.52 -14.06
C ASN A 8 -3.01 -6.47 -14.78
N ASN A 9 -3.00 -6.62 -16.12
CA ASN A 9 -4.20 -6.49 -16.97
C ASN A 9 -5.38 -7.34 -16.48
N ASN A 10 -5.13 -8.58 -16.04
CA ASN A 10 -6.19 -9.47 -15.56
C ASN A 10 -6.85 -8.94 -14.28
N PHE A 11 -6.06 -8.37 -13.36
CA PHE A 11 -6.59 -7.78 -12.13
C PHE A 11 -7.39 -6.51 -12.42
N LEU A 12 -6.88 -5.65 -13.32
CA LEU A 12 -7.62 -4.44 -13.73
C LEU A 12 -8.93 -4.77 -14.47
N ALA A 13 -8.95 -5.87 -15.24
CA ALA A 13 -10.16 -6.34 -15.89
C ALA A 13 -11.15 -7.00 -14.91
N LEU A 14 -10.63 -7.64 -13.85
CA LEU A 14 -11.42 -8.42 -12.89
C LEU A 14 -12.56 -7.60 -12.29
N GLN A 15 -12.28 -6.35 -11.89
CA GLN A 15 -13.28 -5.45 -11.30
C GLN A 15 -14.52 -5.28 -12.20
N ARG A 16 -14.36 -5.34 -13.53
CA ARG A 16 -15.45 -5.17 -14.50
C ARG A 16 -16.08 -6.48 -14.93
N SER A 17 -15.48 -7.62 -14.59
CA SER A 17 -15.93 -8.94 -15.02
C SER A 17 -16.70 -9.71 -13.95
N ILE A 18 -16.72 -9.22 -12.71
CA ILE A 18 -17.43 -9.82 -11.57
C ILE A 18 -18.60 -8.95 -11.13
N SER A 19 -19.48 -9.49 -10.29
CA SER A 19 -20.61 -8.75 -9.74
C SER A 19 -20.19 -7.66 -8.76
N ASP A 20 -21.08 -6.69 -8.52
CA ASP A 20 -20.86 -5.65 -7.52
C ASP A 20 -20.69 -6.23 -6.11
N GLU A 21 -21.43 -7.29 -5.77
CA GLU A 21 -21.29 -7.99 -4.49
C GLU A 21 -19.89 -8.61 -4.33
N GLU A 22 -19.37 -9.28 -5.36
CA GLU A 22 -18.01 -9.82 -5.34
C GLU A 22 -16.96 -8.70 -5.28
N ASN A 23 -17.18 -7.58 -5.95
CA ASN A 23 -16.30 -6.41 -5.87
C ASN A 23 -16.20 -5.88 -4.43
N GLU A 24 -17.30 -5.86 -3.66
CA GLU A 24 -17.28 -5.45 -2.25
C GLU A 24 -16.65 -6.51 -1.34
N ILE A 25 -16.86 -7.80 -1.60
CA ILE A 25 -16.27 -8.89 -0.81
C ILE A 25 -14.74 -8.94 -0.99
N PHE A 26 -14.26 -8.74 -2.22
CA PHE A 26 -12.85 -8.93 -2.58
C PHE A 26 -12.06 -7.64 -2.76
N TYR A 27 -12.67 -6.47 -2.61
CA TYR A 27 -12.00 -5.16 -2.68
C TYR A 27 -11.20 -4.93 -3.97
N THR A 28 -11.77 -5.31 -5.11
CA THR A 28 -11.11 -5.22 -6.42
C THR A 28 -10.95 -3.77 -6.92
N ASP A 29 -11.80 -2.85 -6.45
CA ASP A 29 -11.71 -1.44 -6.76
C ASP A 29 -10.68 -0.72 -5.88
N VAL A 30 -9.44 -0.71 -6.34
CA VAL A 30 -8.33 -0.05 -5.66
C VAL A 30 -8.48 1.47 -5.57
N SER A 31 -9.39 2.09 -6.34
CA SER A 31 -9.62 3.54 -6.27
C SER A 31 -10.29 3.96 -4.97
N LYS A 32 -10.94 3.02 -4.27
CA LYS A 32 -11.56 3.25 -2.95
C LYS A 32 -10.55 3.31 -1.81
N ILE A 33 -9.28 2.99 -2.06
CA ILE A 33 -8.23 3.01 -1.04
C ILE A 33 -7.82 4.45 -0.75
N ASP A 34 -7.84 4.85 0.53
CA ASP A 34 -7.10 6.03 0.97
C ASP A 34 -5.60 5.72 0.86
N THR A 35 -5.00 6.19 -0.24
CA THR A 35 -3.60 5.91 -0.56
C THR A 35 -2.63 6.49 0.47
N ALA A 36 -2.99 7.61 1.13
CA ALA A 36 -2.14 8.23 2.14
C ALA A 36 -2.15 7.41 3.43
N ASP A 37 -3.32 6.98 3.91
CA ASP A 37 -3.42 6.15 5.10
C ASP A 37 -2.83 4.75 4.87
N TYR A 38 -3.11 4.15 3.71
CA TYR A 38 -2.53 2.86 3.33
C TYR A 38 -0.99 2.91 3.35
N LEU A 39 -0.38 3.88 2.67
CA LEU A 39 1.08 4.01 2.63
C LEU A 39 1.67 4.31 4.00
N LYS A 40 1.01 5.13 4.81
CA LYS A 40 1.43 5.41 6.19
C LYS A 40 1.47 4.13 7.01
N ASN A 41 0.39 3.35 7.00
CA ASN A 41 0.29 2.10 7.76
C ASN A 41 1.28 1.06 7.24
N TYR A 42 1.45 0.96 5.92
CA TYR A 42 2.46 0.11 5.30
C TYR A 42 3.87 0.44 5.80
N VAL A 43 4.28 1.72 5.73
CA VAL A 43 5.63 2.15 6.15
C VAL A 43 5.84 1.91 7.65
N LEU A 44 4.84 2.20 8.49
CA LEU A 44 4.92 1.95 9.93
C LEU A 44 5.05 0.45 10.23
N GLY A 45 4.28 -0.40 9.54
CA GLY A 45 4.35 -1.85 9.67
C GLY A 45 5.70 -2.41 9.25
N VAL A 46 6.22 -1.99 8.08
CA VAL A 46 7.55 -2.41 7.61
C VAL A 46 8.63 -2.03 8.63
N ARG A 47 8.63 -0.77 9.09
CA ARG A 47 9.59 -0.28 10.09
C ARG A 47 9.59 -1.15 11.36
N HIS A 48 8.41 -1.44 11.90
CA HIS A 48 8.30 -2.16 13.16
C HIS A 48 8.56 -3.66 13.02
N PHE A 49 7.94 -4.31 12.03
CA PHE A 49 7.93 -5.76 11.94
C PHE A 49 9.04 -6.33 11.06
N VAL A 50 9.43 -5.63 10.00
CA VAL A 50 10.48 -6.09 9.07
C VAL A 50 11.84 -5.55 9.49
N CYS A 51 11.95 -4.23 9.68
CA CYS A 51 13.19 -3.58 10.07
C CYS A 51 13.51 -3.68 11.58
N LYS A 52 12.54 -4.12 12.40
CA LYS A 52 12.67 -4.28 13.85
C LYS A 52 13.03 -2.98 14.58
N GLU A 53 12.61 -1.84 14.04
CA GLU A 53 12.82 -0.54 14.67
C GLU A 53 11.71 -0.23 15.68
N ASP A 54 12.10 0.29 16.85
CA ASP A 54 11.15 0.68 17.88
C ASP A 54 10.32 1.91 17.43
N PRO A 55 8.98 1.91 17.57
CA PRO A 55 8.14 3.04 17.16
C PRO A 55 8.53 4.39 17.80
N SER A 56 9.10 4.39 19.01
CA SER A 56 9.58 5.59 19.71
C SER A 56 10.72 6.31 19.00
N THR A 57 11.39 5.66 18.05
CA THR A 57 12.48 6.25 17.26
C THR A 57 11.97 7.08 16.07
N LEU A 58 10.67 7.01 15.74
CA LEU A 58 10.07 7.71 14.61
C LEU A 58 10.24 9.25 14.67
N PRO A 59 10.07 9.95 15.81
CA PRO A 59 10.30 11.39 15.90
C PRO A 59 11.74 11.79 15.54
N ARG A 60 12.72 10.97 15.97
CA ARG A 60 14.13 11.19 15.62
C ARG A 60 14.35 11.01 14.12
N ALA A 61 13.78 9.96 13.52
CA ALA A 61 13.90 9.70 12.08
C ALA A 61 13.35 10.86 11.24
N LYS A 62 12.16 11.40 11.59
CA LYS A 62 11.59 12.57 10.91
C LYS A 62 12.51 13.79 10.94
N LYS A 63 13.13 14.07 12.09
CA LYS A 63 14.08 15.18 12.25
C LYS A 63 15.35 15.02 11.40
N ILE A 64 15.88 13.80 11.28
CA ILE A 64 17.09 13.51 10.50
C ILE A 64 16.80 13.63 9.00
N HIS A 65 15.66 13.10 8.55
CA HIS A 65 15.32 13.01 7.13
C HIS A 65 14.59 14.23 6.57
N ARG A 66 14.42 15.31 7.35
CA ARG A 66 13.70 16.54 6.96
C ARG A 66 12.40 16.24 6.20
N MET A 67 11.62 15.30 6.74
CA MET A 67 10.24 15.04 6.31
C MET A 67 9.26 15.87 7.12
#